data_AF-A0A453AQ89-F1
#
_entry.id   AF-A0A453AQ89-F1
#
_cell.length_a   1.000
_cell.length_b   1.000
_cell.length_c   1.000
_cell.angle_alpha   90.00
_cell.angle_beta   90.00
_cell.angle_gamma   90.00
#
_symmetry.space_group_name_H-M   'P 1'
#
loop_
_entity.id
_entity.type
_entity.pdbx_description
1 polymer ?
#
loop_
_entity_poly.entity_id
_entity_poly.type
_entity_poly.pdbx_seq_one_letter_code
_entity_poly.pdbx_strand_id
1 'polypeptide(L)'
;MMAETEAASAAAAAEAGPAEEGTTNKTVVLVGVDDSDHSYRALEWAVRYVAETAGAGAPVELVVVHAKPAVSSVVTLGGPAAAGDVVRYVDADLRRRAEEVVDRARRLCAGNSVQGVVEVIDGEPRFVLCNAVEKHHADLLVVGSHGYGAIKR
;
A
#
# COMPACT_ATOMS: atom_id res chain seq x y z
N MET A 1 46.22 11.52 -40.85
CA MET A 1 46.68 12.82 -40.37
C MET A 1 45.66 13.30 -39.36
N MET A 2 46.01 13.16 -38.08
CA MET A 2 45.45 13.82 -36.89
C MET A 2 43.96 13.64 -36.61
N ALA A 3 43.47 13.52 -35.38
CA ALA A 3 43.99 13.18 -34.06
C ALA A 3 42.72 13.13 -33.17
N GLU A 4 42.81 12.38 -32.09
CA GLU A 4 41.83 12.23 -31.01
C GLU A 4 41.30 13.56 -30.46
N THR A 5 40.12 13.55 -29.83
CA THR A 5 39.98 13.93 -28.41
C THR A 5 38.56 13.69 -27.85
N GLU A 6 38.58 13.23 -26.60
CA GLU A 6 37.51 12.96 -25.64
C GLU A 6 36.60 14.15 -25.31
N ALA A 7 35.41 13.84 -24.78
CA ALA A 7 34.94 14.48 -23.56
C ALA A 7 33.97 13.56 -22.80
N ALA A 8 34.50 12.90 -21.77
CA ALA A 8 33.73 12.52 -20.59
C ALA A 8 33.47 13.77 -19.73
N SER A 9 32.28 13.88 -19.15
CA SER A 9 31.97 14.74 -17.99
C SER A 9 30.55 14.37 -17.52
N ALA A 10 30.34 13.64 -16.43
CA ALA A 10 30.44 14.05 -15.03
C ALA A 10 29.38 15.08 -14.60
N ALA A 11 28.37 14.61 -13.87
CA ALA A 11 27.72 15.37 -12.80
C ALA A 11 27.14 14.39 -11.77
N ALA A 12 27.91 14.20 -10.71
CA ALA A 12 27.45 13.66 -9.45
C ALA A 12 26.61 14.70 -8.71
N ALA A 13 25.51 14.24 -8.13
CA ALA A 13 24.88 14.76 -6.91
C ALA A 13 24.33 13.49 -6.24
N ALA A 14 24.98 12.86 -5.26
CA ALA A 14 25.39 13.36 -3.95
C ALA A 14 24.26 14.14 -3.27
N GLU A 15 23.94 13.66 -2.06
CA GLU A 15 23.11 14.26 -1.00
C GLU A 15 21.63 13.82 -1.05
N ALA A 16 21.06 13.19 -0.03
CA ALA A 16 21.53 12.88 1.31
C ALA A 16 20.74 11.65 1.79
N GLY A 17 21.45 10.66 2.34
CA GLY A 17 20.78 9.67 3.20
C GLY A 17 20.25 10.40 4.43
N PRO A 18 19.01 10.18 4.88
CA PRO A 18 18.62 10.70 6.16
C PRO A 18 19.30 9.85 7.24
N ALA A 19 20.16 10.56 7.97
CA ALA A 19 20.47 10.39 9.38
C ALA A 19 19.83 9.18 10.08
N GLU A 20 20.69 8.25 10.49
CA GLU A 20 20.47 7.37 11.64
C GLU A 20 20.35 8.26 12.90
N GLU A 21 19.16 8.80 13.14
CA GLU A 21 18.76 9.22 14.48
C GLU A 21 18.53 7.97 15.29
N GLY A 22 19.19 7.86 16.45
CA GLY A 22 19.03 6.76 17.39
C GLY A 22 17.56 6.56 17.76
N THR A 23 16.89 5.72 16.98
CA THR A 23 15.47 5.47 17.06
C THR A 23 15.34 4.08 17.61
N THR A 24 14.62 3.91 18.70
CA THR A 24 14.11 2.60 19.11
C THR A 24 13.49 1.96 17.87
N ASN A 25 14.16 0.97 17.29
CA ASN A 25 13.83 0.43 15.97
C ASN A 25 12.37 -0.05 15.99
N LYS A 26 11.47 0.75 15.42
CA LYS A 26 10.03 0.54 15.49
C LYS A 26 9.65 -0.37 14.35
N THR A 27 9.08 -1.53 14.68
CA THR A 27 8.65 -2.48 13.65
C THR A 27 7.42 -1.93 12.94
N VAL A 28 7.50 -1.70 11.63
CA VAL A 28 6.38 -1.21 10.83
C VAL A 28 5.77 -2.38 10.06
N VAL A 29 4.51 -2.68 10.36
CA VAL A 29 3.73 -3.74 9.70
C VAL A 29 2.77 -3.10 8.71
N LEU A 30 2.94 -3.41 7.43
CA LEU A 30 2.08 -2.93 6.35
C LEU A 30 1.12 -4.03 5.89
N VAL A 31 -0.16 -3.69 5.68
CA VAL A 31 -1.19 -4.65 5.27
C VAL A 31 -1.91 -4.14 4.02
N GLY A 32 -1.97 -4.97 2.97
CA GLY A 32 -2.78 -4.69 1.78
C GLY A 32 -4.22 -5.18 1.92
N VAL A 33 -5.19 -4.30 1.70
CA VAL A 33 -6.63 -4.61 1.77
C VAL A 33 -7.33 -4.27 0.47
N ASP A 34 -8.12 -5.20 -0.08
CA ASP A 34 -8.79 -5.09 -1.38
C ASP A 34 -10.29 -5.41 -1.34
N ASP A 35 -10.91 -5.29 -0.16
CA ASP A 35 -12.32 -5.63 0.11
C ASP A 35 -12.67 -7.13 -0.05
N SER A 36 -11.68 -8.01 -0.19
CA SER A 36 -11.89 -9.46 -0.15
C SER A 36 -11.88 -9.99 1.28
N ASP A 37 -12.59 -11.09 1.54
CA ASP A 37 -12.53 -11.79 2.83
C ASP A 37 -11.10 -12.21 3.20
N HIS A 38 -10.29 -12.63 2.22
CA HIS A 38 -8.89 -13.02 2.42
C HIS A 38 -8.05 -11.84 2.92
N SER A 39 -8.29 -10.65 2.40
CA SER A 39 -7.59 -9.45 2.85
C SER A 39 -8.01 -9.01 4.26
N TYR A 40 -9.28 -9.16 4.63
CA TYR A 40 -9.74 -8.89 5.99
C TYR A 40 -9.18 -9.90 7.00
N ARG A 41 -9.03 -11.18 6.62
CA ARG A 41 -8.33 -12.18 7.44
C ARG A 41 -6.86 -11.84 7.65
N ALA A 42 -6.18 -11.34 6.61
CA ALA A 42 -4.81 -10.85 6.73
C ALA A 42 -4.71 -9.64 7.67
N LEU A 43 -5.68 -8.73 7.63
CA LEU A 43 -5.76 -7.61 8.56
C LEU A 43 -6.03 -8.07 10.00
N GLU A 44 -6.95 -9.00 10.22
CA GLU A 44 -7.20 -9.59 11.55
C GLU A 44 -5.92 -10.20 12.13
N TRP A 45 -5.15 -10.91 11.30
CA TRP A 45 -3.87 -11.46 11.72
C TRP A 45 -2.86 -10.38 12.07
N ALA A 46 -2.71 -9.35 11.23
CA ALA A 46 -1.76 -8.27 11.45
C ALA A 46 -2.10 -7.46 12.72
N VAL A 47 -3.38 -7.17 12.94
CA VAL A 47 -3.84 -6.47 14.16
C VAL A 47 -3.50 -7.28 15.41
N ARG A 48 -3.74 -8.60 15.39
CA ARG A 48 -3.37 -9.48 16.51
C ARG A 48 -1.85 -9.52 16.74
N TYR A 49 -1.08 -9.65 15.67
CA TYR A 49 0.38 -9.64 15.74
C TYR A 49 0.88 -8.34 16.39
N VAL A 50 0.38 -7.19 15.93
CA VAL A 50 0.73 -5.88 16.48
C VAL A 50 0.31 -5.75 17.96
N ALA A 51 -0.88 -6.24 18.34
CA ALA A 51 -1.33 -6.23 19.74
C ALA A 51 -0.42 -7.10 20.64
N GLU A 52 -0.04 -8.29 20.18
CA GLU A 52 0.86 -9.20 20.89
C GLU A 52 2.27 -8.59 21.03
N THR A 53 2.81 -8.02 19.94
CA THR A 53 4.12 -7.36 19.92
C THR A 53 4.16 -6.09 20.78
N ALA A 54 3.12 -5.25 20.71
CA ALA A 54 3.01 -4.06 21.54
C ALA A 54 2.88 -4.42 23.03
N GLY A 55 2.14 -5.49 23.35
CA GLY A 55 2.01 -6.01 24.72
C GLY A 55 3.33 -6.50 25.31
N ALA A 56 4.27 -6.94 24.46
CA ALA A 56 5.63 -7.29 24.85
C ALA A 56 6.56 -6.08 25.07
N GLY A 57 6.04 -4.85 24.90
CA GLY A 57 6.79 -3.60 25.08
C GLY A 57 7.64 -3.18 23.88
N ALA A 58 7.48 -3.85 22.73
CA ALA A 58 8.18 -3.48 21.50
C ALA A 58 7.42 -2.37 20.76
N PRO A 59 8.12 -1.35 20.25
CA PRO A 59 7.50 -0.30 19.44
C PRO A 59 7.08 -0.89 18.09
N VAL A 60 5.77 -0.94 17.82
CA VAL A 60 5.21 -1.48 16.57
C VAL A 60 4.16 -0.53 16.00
N GLU A 61 4.13 -0.40 14.68
CA GLU A 61 3.12 0.37 13.92
C GLU A 61 2.35 -0.53 12.97
N LEU A 62 1.06 -0.24 12.78
CA LEU A 62 0.24 -0.84 11.75
C LEU A 62 -0.11 0.20 10.68
N VAL A 63 0.22 -0.10 9.43
CA VAL A 63 -0.19 0.69 8.27
C VAL A 63 -1.07 -0.18 7.37
N VAL A 64 -2.30 0.25 7.13
CA VAL A 64 -3.25 -0.43 6.25
C VAL A 64 -3.34 0.35 4.95
N VAL A 65 -3.10 -0.32 3.83
CA VAL A 65 -3.10 0.30 2.50
C VAL A 65 -4.19 -0.34 1.64
N HIS A 66 -5.09 0.50 1.14
CA HIS A 66 -6.07 0.12 0.13
C HIS A 66 -5.71 0.77 -1.21
N ALA A 67 -5.50 -0.06 -2.23
CA ALA A 67 -5.26 0.39 -3.59
C ALA A 67 -6.60 0.54 -4.33
N LYS A 68 -6.97 1.78 -4.63
CA LYS A 68 -8.17 2.09 -5.43
C LYS A 68 -7.79 2.09 -6.92
N PRO A 69 -8.44 1.28 -7.78
CA PRO A 69 -8.20 1.35 -9.22
C PRO A 69 -8.57 2.72 -9.79
N ALA A 70 -7.73 3.28 -10.66
CA ALA A 70 -8.04 4.51 -11.36
C ALA A 70 -9.24 4.32 -12.30
N VAL A 71 -10.14 5.32 -12.37
CA VAL A 71 -11.32 5.26 -13.24
C VAL A 71 -10.99 5.02 -14.71
N SER A 72 -9.82 5.48 -15.19
CA SER A 72 -9.35 5.20 -16.56
C SER A 72 -9.19 3.71 -16.85
N SER A 73 -8.90 2.88 -15.84
CA SER A 73 -8.75 1.43 -15.99
C SER A 73 -10.09 0.70 -16.08
N VAL A 74 -11.18 1.34 -15.64
CA VAL A 74 -12.54 0.76 -15.63
C VAL A 74 -13.33 1.13 -16.90
N VAL A 75 -13.02 2.28 -17.51
CA VAL A 75 -13.86 2.91 -18.55
C VAL A 75 -13.53 2.41 -19.97
N THR A 76 -12.50 1.58 -20.15
CA THR A 76 -12.14 0.97 -21.45
C THR A 76 -13.23 0.06 -22.04
N LEU A 77 -14.28 -0.30 -21.28
CA LEU A 77 -15.41 -1.12 -21.77
C LEU A 77 -16.60 -0.34 -22.35
N GLY A 78 -16.66 0.99 -22.25
CA GLY A 78 -17.80 1.79 -22.72
C GLY A 78 -17.34 3.01 -23.51
N GLY A 79 -17.59 3.03 -24.82
CA GLY A 79 -17.05 4.01 -25.77
C GLY A 79 -17.33 5.50 -25.47
N PRO A 80 -16.81 6.40 -26.34
CA PRO A 80 -16.56 7.82 -26.03
C PRO A 80 -17.78 8.68 -25.63
N ALA A 81 -19.00 8.24 -25.92
CA ALA A 81 -20.22 9.06 -25.80
C ALA A 81 -21.00 8.87 -24.48
N ALA A 82 -20.68 7.86 -23.67
CA ALA A 82 -21.33 7.61 -22.37
C ALA A 82 -20.44 8.00 -21.17
N ALA A 83 -19.27 8.57 -21.43
CA ALA A 83 -18.18 8.63 -20.46
C ALA A 83 -18.42 9.61 -19.29
N GLY A 84 -19.05 10.78 -19.49
CA GLY A 84 -19.11 11.81 -18.44
C GLY A 84 -19.81 11.38 -17.14
N ASP A 85 -21.06 10.93 -17.25
CA ASP A 85 -21.89 10.58 -16.09
C ASP A 85 -21.57 9.18 -15.55
N VAL A 86 -21.21 8.24 -16.44
CA VAL A 86 -20.80 6.88 -16.04
C VAL A 86 -19.45 6.90 -15.32
N VAL A 87 -18.47 7.68 -15.78
CA VAL A 87 -17.18 7.85 -15.09
C VAL A 87 -17.39 8.42 -13.69
N ARG A 88 -18.29 9.41 -13.53
CA ARG A 88 -18.60 9.99 -12.22
C ARG A 88 -19.30 9.02 -11.29
N TYR A 89 -20.24 8.24 -11.79
CA TYR A 89 -20.90 7.21 -11.01
C TYR A 89 -19.92 6.12 -10.56
N VAL A 90 -19.05 5.67 -11.46
CA VAL A 90 -18.00 4.68 -11.14
C VAL A 90 -16.99 5.25 -10.14
N ASP A 91 -16.55 6.50 -10.28
CA ASP A 91 -15.66 7.14 -9.29
C ASP A 91 -16.32 7.23 -7.91
N ALA A 92 -17.60 7.61 -7.87
CA ALA A 92 -18.36 7.69 -6.64
C ALA A 92 -18.55 6.31 -5.98
N ASP A 93 -18.82 5.26 -6.76
CA ASP A 93 -18.89 3.88 -6.26
C ASP A 93 -17.55 3.41 -5.70
N LEU A 94 -16.44 3.66 -6.42
CA LEU A 94 -15.10 3.28 -5.97
C LEU A 94 -14.69 4.05 -4.70
N ARG A 95 -15.06 5.33 -4.57
CA ARG A 95 -14.84 6.10 -3.33
C ARG A 95 -15.64 5.55 -2.17
N ARG A 96 -16.93 5.28 -2.37
CA ARG A 96 -17.79 4.69 -1.33
C ARG A 96 -17.23 3.34 -0.85
N ARG A 97 -16.80 2.47 -1.77
CA ARG A 97 -16.15 1.21 -1.40
C ARG A 97 -14.87 1.42 -0.60
N ALA A 98 -14.04 2.37 -1.01
CA ALA A 98 -12.82 2.69 -0.26
C ALA A 98 -13.15 3.21 1.16
N GLU A 99 -14.18 4.02 1.32
CA GLU A 99 -14.67 4.46 2.64
C GLU A 99 -15.15 3.28 3.49
N GLU A 100 -15.91 2.35 2.90
CA GLU A 100 -16.35 1.12 3.60
C GLU A 100 -15.16 0.26 4.06
N VAL A 101 -14.14 0.12 3.22
CA VAL A 101 -12.89 -0.59 3.55
C VAL A 101 -12.16 0.11 4.69
N VAL A 102 -12.03 1.44 4.63
CA VAL A 102 -11.38 2.24 5.68
C VAL A 102 -12.13 2.08 7.01
N ASP A 103 -13.45 2.19 6.99
CA ASP A 103 -14.28 2.04 8.18
C ASP A 103 -14.17 0.63 8.78
N ARG A 104 -14.18 -0.40 7.93
CA ARG A 104 -14.01 -1.78 8.39
C ARG A 104 -12.63 -2.02 8.97
N ALA A 105 -11.58 -1.49 8.34
CA ALA A 105 -10.22 -1.58 8.86
C ALA A 105 -10.08 -0.87 10.21
N ARG A 106 -10.62 0.34 10.34
CA ARG A 106 -10.63 1.11 11.60
C ARG A 106 -11.39 0.39 12.70
N ARG A 107 -12.55 -0.19 12.40
CA ARG A 107 -13.33 -1.00 13.37
C ARG A 107 -12.53 -2.19 13.87
N LEU A 108 -11.83 -2.91 13.00
CA LEU A 108 -10.98 -4.04 13.40
C LEU A 108 -9.81 -3.61 14.29
N CYS A 109 -9.15 -2.48 13.95
CA CYS A 109 -8.07 -1.93 14.77
C CYS A 109 -8.58 -1.49 16.15
N ALA A 110 -9.68 -0.71 16.19
CA ALA A 110 -10.28 -0.22 17.42
C ALA A 110 -10.79 -1.36 18.32
N GLY A 111 -11.39 -2.41 17.75
CA GLY A 111 -11.86 -3.58 18.49
C GLY A 111 -10.75 -4.36 19.20
N ASN A 112 -9.50 -4.21 18.77
CA ASN A 112 -8.33 -4.86 19.37
C ASN A 112 -7.40 -3.88 20.09
N SER A 113 -7.83 -2.64 20.32
CA SER A 113 -7.01 -1.57 20.95
C SER A 113 -5.69 -1.29 20.23
N VAL A 114 -5.63 -1.51 18.91
CA VAL A 114 -4.47 -1.22 18.08
C VAL A 114 -4.68 0.11 17.36
N GLN A 115 -3.68 0.98 17.39
CA GLN A 115 -3.64 2.18 16.56
C GLN A 115 -3.02 1.83 15.21
N GLY A 116 -3.76 2.06 14.14
CA GLY A 116 -3.30 1.84 12.78
C GLY A 116 -3.65 3.00 11.86
N VAL A 117 -2.73 3.36 10.98
CA VAL A 117 -2.94 4.35 9.93
C VAL A 117 -3.59 3.64 8.75
N VAL A 118 -4.65 4.22 8.17
CA VAL A 118 -5.29 3.67 6.96
C VAL A 118 -5.09 4.65 5.82
N GLU A 119 -4.39 4.23 4.76
CA GLU A 119 -4.13 5.01 3.56
C GLU A 119 -4.90 4.41 2.36
N VAL A 120 -5.59 5.28 1.62
CA VAL A 120 -6.19 4.93 0.33
C VAL A 120 -5.37 5.60 -0.76
N ILE A 121 -4.86 4.80 -1.70
CA ILE A 121 -3.97 5.28 -2.77
C ILE A 121 -4.56 4.85 -4.11
N ASP A 122 -4.74 5.80 -5.02
CA ASP A 122 -5.16 5.51 -6.39
C ASP A 122 -3.99 4.88 -7.18
N GLY A 123 -4.20 3.72 -7.78
CA GLY A 123 -3.18 3.05 -8.60
C GLY A 123 -3.34 1.54 -8.70
N GLU A 124 -2.38 0.90 -9.37
CA GLU A 124 -2.33 -0.56 -9.44
C GLU A 124 -1.80 -1.13 -8.11
N PRO A 125 -2.47 -2.14 -7.51
CA PRO A 125 -2.11 -2.68 -6.20
C PRO A 125 -0.63 -3.09 -6.07
N ARG A 126 -0.06 -3.67 -7.14
CA ARG A 126 1.36 -4.10 -7.15
C ARG A 126 2.33 -2.95 -6.91
N PHE A 127 2.08 -1.78 -7.51
CA PHE A 127 2.96 -0.61 -7.38
C PHE A 127 2.65 0.16 -6.10
N VAL A 128 1.36 0.29 -5.78
CA VAL A 128 0.92 0.96 -4.55
C VAL A 128 1.52 0.29 -3.31
N LEU A 129 1.49 -1.03 -3.23
CA LEU A 129 2.05 -1.75 -2.07
C LEU A 129 3.58 -1.64 -2.01
N CYS A 130 4.29 -1.82 -3.12
CA CYS A 130 5.75 -1.65 -3.14
C CYS A 130 6.17 -0.23 -2.73
N ASN A 131 5.53 0.78 -3.30
CA ASN A 131 5.82 2.17 -2.97
C ASN A 131 5.47 2.48 -1.52
N ALA A 132 4.41 1.90 -0.97
CA ALA A 132 4.03 2.11 0.42
C ALA A 132 5.02 1.43 1.38
N VAL A 133 5.54 0.24 1.04
CA VAL A 133 6.60 -0.43 1.81
C VAL A 133 7.88 0.43 1.82
N GLU A 134 8.27 0.98 0.68
CA GLU A 134 9.44 1.86 0.58
C GLU A 134 9.22 3.18 1.34
N LYS A 135 8.05 3.81 1.21
CA LYS A 135 7.68 5.07 1.87
C LYS A 135 7.68 4.96 3.39
N HIS A 136 7.14 3.87 3.92
CA HIS A 136 6.98 3.66 5.36
C HIS A 136 8.11 2.84 5.98
N HIS A 137 9.11 2.43 5.18
CA HIS A 137 10.18 1.52 5.59
C HIS A 137 9.66 0.29 6.33
N ALA A 138 8.64 -0.37 5.76
CA ALA A 138 7.95 -1.47 6.42
C ALA A 138 8.86 -2.71 6.57
N ASP A 139 8.93 -3.25 7.79
CA ASP A 139 9.66 -4.49 8.09
C ASP A 139 8.88 -5.74 7.66
N LEU A 140 7.55 -5.65 7.62
CA LEU A 140 6.66 -6.75 7.29
C LEU A 140 5.52 -6.29 6.38
N LEU A 141 5.41 -6.92 5.21
CA LEU A 141 4.26 -6.78 4.32
C LEU A 141 3.32 -7.99 4.46
N VAL A 142 2.07 -7.74 4.78
CA VAL A 142 1.01 -8.75 4.93
C VAL A 142 -0.01 -8.59 3.80
N VAL A 143 -0.29 -9.68 3.10
CA VAL A 143 -1.29 -9.71 2.02
C VAL A 143 -2.19 -10.94 2.15
N GLY A 144 -3.45 -10.79 1.74
CA GLY A 144 -4.38 -11.90 1.68
C GLY A 144 -4.03 -12.88 0.56
N SER A 145 -3.96 -14.16 0.86
CA SER A 145 -3.83 -15.20 -0.16
C SER A 145 -5.23 -15.61 -0.66
N HIS A 146 -5.46 -15.45 -1.95
CA HIS A 146 -6.68 -15.91 -2.63
C HIS A 146 -6.65 -17.41 -2.97
N GLY A 147 -5.69 -18.17 -2.47
CA GLY A 147 -5.61 -19.61 -2.72
C GLY A 147 -5.09 -19.99 -4.12
N TYR A 148 -4.45 -19.07 -4.86
CA TYR A 148 -3.70 -19.39 -6.09
C TYR A 148 -2.40 -20.20 -5.83
N GLY A 149 -2.30 -20.86 -4.67
CA GLY A 149 -1.15 -21.63 -4.26
C GLY A 149 -0.89 -22.82 -5.19
N ALA A 150 0.28 -22.77 -5.83
CA ALA A 150 1.02 -23.85 -6.46
C ALA A 150 0.21 -24.78 -7.39
N ILE A 151 0.19 -24.42 -8.69
CA ILE A 151 0.26 -25.27 -9.90
C ILE A 151 -0.64 -24.69 -11.01
N LYS A 152 -0.01 -24.20 -12.08
CA LYS A 152 -0.32 -24.74 -13.41
C LYS A 152 1.00 -25.23 -14.00
N ARG A 153 1.03 -26.53 -14.29
CA ARG A 153 2.09 -27.17 -15.06
C ARG A 153 1.98 -26.73 -16.52
#